data_AF-A0A371QYI4-F1
#
_entry.id   AF-A0A371QYI4-F1
#
_cell.length_a   1.000
_cell.length_b   1.000
_cell.length_c   1.000
_cell.angle_alpha   90.00
_cell.angle_beta   90.00
_cell.angle_gamma   90.00
#
_symmetry.space_group_name_H-M   'P 1'
#
loop_
_entity.id
_entity.type
_entity.pdbx_description
1 polymer ?
#
loop_
_entity_poly.entity_id
_entity_poly.type
_entity_poly.pdbx_seq_one_letter_code
_entity_poly.pdbx_strand_id
1 'polypeptide(L)'
;MEALILSHISRCPGPYLRQLQKELAAPLGTLDYYLTKLLRRGEIYKLGRRSRYFPSQLDELQAWAIYLLREGPRALEEAGRLKCGKRLCPEVRGLLLRSVESYECLRRDLVDNFIILMSML
;
A
#
# COMPACT_ATOMS: atom_id res chain seq x y z
N MET A 1 -9.29 13.88 -13.87
CA MET A 1 -8.03 13.30 -13.37
C MET A 1 -8.14 12.83 -11.92
N GLU A 2 -8.58 13.67 -10.97
CA GLU A 2 -8.79 13.30 -9.55
C GLU A 2 -9.59 11.99 -9.38
N ALA A 3 -10.76 11.90 -10.02
CA ALA A 3 -11.60 10.69 -9.97
C ALA A 3 -10.89 9.42 -10.50
N LEU A 4 -10.01 9.56 -11.51
CA LEU A 4 -9.24 8.43 -12.04
C LEU A 4 -8.18 7.97 -11.04
N ILE A 5 -7.49 8.91 -10.40
CA ILE A 5 -6.49 8.62 -9.36
C ILE A 5 -7.17 7.93 -8.17
N LEU A 6 -8.28 8.47 -7.68
CA LEU A 6 -9.04 7.89 -6.57
C LEU A 6 -9.58 6.50 -6.91
N SER A 7 -10.19 6.34 -8.09
CA SER A 7 -10.66 5.05 -8.57
C SER A 7 -9.53 4.02 -8.68
N HIS A 8 -8.35 4.46 -9.12
CA HIS A 8 -7.19 3.58 -9.21
C HIS A 8 -6.68 3.17 -7.82
N ILE A 9 -6.40 4.15 -6.93
CA ILE A 9 -5.89 3.89 -5.58
C ILE A 9 -6.88 3.05 -4.76
N SER A 10 -8.18 3.23 -4.97
CA SER A 10 -9.21 2.42 -4.30
C SER A 10 -9.26 0.98 -4.78
N ARG A 11 -8.96 0.72 -6.07
CA ARG A 11 -8.92 -0.63 -6.65
C ARG A 11 -7.58 -1.34 -6.41
N CYS A 12 -6.50 -0.57 -6.31
CA CYS A 12 -5.16 -1.08 -6.10
C CYS A 12 -4.40 -0.19 -5.12
N PRO A 13 -4.61 -0.35 -3.80
CA PRO A 13 -4.04 0.53 -2.78
C PRO A 13 -2.53 0.33 -2.64
N GLY A 14 -1.81 1.40 -2.32
CA GLY A 14 -0.36 1.42 -2.14
C GLY A 14 0.51 1.56 -3.41
N PRO A 15 0.07 2.17 -4.53
CA PRO A 15 0.98 2.43 -5.64
C PRO A 15 1.95 3.56 -5.25
N TYR A 16 3.13 3.60 -5.89
CA TYR A 16 4.06 4.73 -5.80
C TYR A 16 3.87 5.68 -7.00
N LEU A 17 4.41 6.90 -6.93
CA LEU A 17 4.18 7.95 -7.92
C LEU A 17 4.48 7.50 -9.37
N ARG A 18 5.62 6.84 -9.58
CA ARG A 18 6.04 6.36 -10.90
C ARG A 18 5.19 5.19 -11.41
N GLN A 19 4.59 4.40 -10.53
CA GLN A 19 3.64 3.36 -10.92
C GLN A 19 2.34 3.99 -11.43
N LEU A 20 1.77 4.93 -10.66
CA LEU A 20 0.60 5.71 -11.08
C LEU A 20 0.84 6.43 -12.41
N GLN A 21 2.05 6.99 -12.62
CA GLN A 21 2.42 7.62 -13.88
C GLN A 21 2.28 6.66 -15.06
N LYS A 22 2.79 5.43 -14.92
CA LYS A 22 2.74 4.40 -15.97
C LYS A 22 1.32 3.91 -16.20
N GLU A 23 0.58 3.61 -15.13
CA GLU A 23 -0.74 2.98 -15.22
C GLU A 23 -1.84 3.96 -15.67
N LEU A 24 -1.71 5.25 -15.35
CA LEU A 24 -2.66 6.28 -15.75
C LEU A 24 -2.24 7.02 -17.02
N ALA A 25 -1.08 6.69 -17.60
CA ALA A 25 -0.48 7.37 -18.75
C ALA A 25 -0.48 8.92 -18.61
N ALA A 26 -0.26 9.41 -17.39
CA ALA A 26 -0.36 10.83 -17.06
C ALA A 26 1.03 11.48 -16.94
N PRO A 27 1.20 12.76 -17.34
CA PRO A 27 2.43 13.50 -17.09
C PRO A 27 2.73 13.60 -15.59
N LEU A 28 4.02 13.53 -15.22
CA LEU A 28 4.44 13.50 -13.82
C LEU A 28 4.00 14.74 -13.05
N GLY A 29 4.16 15.94 -13.62
CA GLY A 29 3.75 17.19 -12.97
C GLY A 29 2.23 17.29 -12.77
N THR A 30 1.45 16.81 -13.75
CA THR A 30 0.00 16.72 -13.62
C THR A 30 -0.40 15.78 -12.49
N LEU A 31 0.23 14.60 -12.43
CA LEU A 31 -0.04 13.62 -11.39
C LEU A 31 0.34 14.13 -9.99
N ASP A 32 1.50 14.76 -9.85
CA ASP A 32 1.97 15.34 -8.60
C ASP A 32 1.06 16.47 -8.09
N TYR A 33 0.59 17.34 -8.98
CA TYR A 33 -0.39 18.38 -8.66
C TYR A 33 -1.68 17.78 -8.08
N TYR A 34 -2.27 16.79 -8.75
CA TYR A 34 -3.53 16.21 -8.29
C TYR A 34 -3.35 15.35 -7.03
N LEU A 35 -2.26 14.60 -6.89
CA LEU A 35 -1.97 13.85 -5.67
C LEU A 35 -1.78 14.80 -4.48
N THR A 36 -1.05 15.91 -4.66
CA THR A 36 -0.90 16.94 -3.62
C THR A 36 -2.25 17.53 -3.22
N LYS A 37 -3.12 17.79 -4.18
CA LYS A 37 -4.47 18.30 -3.93
C LYS A 37 -5.34 17.30 -3.16
N LEU A 38 -5.31 16.02 -3.52
CA LEU A 38 -6.05 14.96 -2.83
C LEU A 38 -5.54 14.72 -1.40
N LEU A 39 -4.23 14.77 -1.18
CA LEU A 39 -3.62 14.68 0.16
C LEU A 39 -4.07 15.82 1.05
N ARG A 40 -4.07 17.06 0.54
CA ARG A 40 -4.52 18.25 1.29
C ARG A 40 -5.98 18.17 1.71
N ARG A 41 -6.81 17.47 0.92
CA ARG A 41 -8.22 17.24 1.22
C ARG A 41 -8.48 16.02 2.11
N GLY A 42 -7.45 15.22 2.41
CA GLY A 42 -7.61 14.00 3.20
C GLY A 42 -8.37 12.88 2.47
N GLU A 43 -8.46 12.93 1.14
CA GLU A 43 -9.11 11.87 0.34
C GLU A 43 -8.17 10.66 0.14
N ILE A 44 -6.87 10.90 0.25
CA ILE A 44 -5.82 9.88 0.27
C ILE A 44 -4.78 10.26 1.32
N TYR A 45 -3.96 9.30 1.73
CA TYR A 45 -2.79 9.54 2.57
C TYR A 45 -1.56 8.80 2.03
N LYS A 46 -0.39 9.19 2.54
CA LYS A 46 0.91 8.56 2.24
C LYS A 46 1.40 7.77 3.45
N LEU A 47 2.04 6.64 3.20
CA LEU A 47 2.63 5.81 4.24
C LEU A 47 4.00 5.28 3.81
N GLY A 48 4.90 5.17 4.80
CA GLY A 48 6.27 4.69 4.63
C GLY A 48 7.26 5.71 4.06
N ARG A 49 8.56 5.44 4.28
CA ARG A 49 9.69 6.19 3.69
C ARG A 49 9.64 6.14 2.18
N ARG A 50 9.32 4.96 1.63
CA ARG A 50 8.99 4.82 0.21
C ARG A 50 7.52 5.15 0.03
N SER A 51 7.22 6.44 -0.09
CA SER A 51 5.85 6.93 -0.06
C SER A 51 4.94 6.18 -1.04
N ARG A 52 3.98 5.46 -0.46
CA ARG A 52 2.89 4.79 -1.16
C ARG A 52 1.57 5.44 -0.80
N TYR A 53 0.67 5.51 -1.77
CA TYR A 53 -0.61 6.22 -1.64
C TYR A 53 -1.75 5.27 -1.28
N PHE A 54 -2.58 5.65 -0.33
CA PHE A 54 -3.70 4.83 0.16
C PHE A 54 -4.99 5.66 0.20
N PRO A 55 -6.17 5.06 -0.05
CA PRO A 55 -7.43 5.77 0.03
C PRO A 55 -7.79 6.02 1.50
N SER A 56 -8.38 7.17 1.82
CA SER A 56 -8.66 7.54 3.22
C SER A 56 -9.61 6.61 3.97
N GLN A 57 -10.42 5.83 3.23
CA GLN A 57 -11.35 4.85 3.79
C GLN A 57 -10.66 3.56 4.24
N LEU A 58 -9.39 3.35 3.85
CA LEU A 58 -8.63 2.16 4.25
C LEU A 58 -8.08 2.34 5.65
N ASP A 59 -8.33 1.35 6.51
CA ASP A 59 -7.79 1.32 7.86
C ASP A 59 -6.26 1.35 7.86
N GLU A 60 -5.66 2.07 8.81
CA GLU A 60 -4.23 2.29 8.85
C GLU A 60 -3.45 0.98 9.08
N LEU A 61 -3.96 0.07 9.92
CA LEU A 61 -3.32 -1.22 10.18
C LEU A 61 -3.34 -2.10 8.91
N GLN A 62 -4.47 -2.09 8.20
CA GLN A 62 -4.56 -2.76 6.90
C GLN A 62 -3.60 -2.14 5.88
N ALA A 63 -3.48 -0.82 5.82
CA ALA A 63 -2.54 -0.15 4.92
C ALA A 63 -1.08 -0.47 5.25
N TRP A 64 -0.70 -0.58 6.53
CA TRP A 64 0.62 -1.08 6.93
C TRP A 64 0.86 -2.51 6.46
N ALA A 65 -0.16 -3.39 6.53
CA ALA A 65 -0.04 -4.76 6.02
C ALA A 65 0.18 -4.77 4.50
N ILE A 66 -0.57 -3.95 3.75
CA ILE A 66 -0.39 -3.79 2.30
C ILE A 66 0.98 -3.17 1.98
N TYR A 67 1.44 -2.20 2.76
CA TYR A 67 2.77 -1.62 2.60
C TYR A 67 3.87 -2.66 2.78
N LEU A 68 3.78 -3.46 3.85
CA LEU A 68 4.70 -4.58 4.11
C LEU A 68 4.67 -5.60 2.97
N LEU A 69 3.49 -5.91 2.44
CA LEU A 69 3.34 -6.81 1.30
C LEU A 69 4.03 -6.29 0.04
N ARG A 70 3.96 -4.99 -0.22
CA ARG A 70 4.49 -4.36 -1.44
C ARG A 70 5.98 -4.06 -1.39
N GLU A 71 6.51 -3.71 -0.23
CA GLU A 71 7.94 -3.40 -0.03
C GLU A 71 8.72 -4.60 0.49
N GLY A 72 8.03 -5.65 0.93
CA GLY A 72 8.62 -6.86 1.48
C GLY A 72 9.33 -6.61 2.81
N PRO A 73 10.35 -7.42 3.15
CA PRO A 73 11.00 -7.38 4.47
C PRO A 73 11.67 -6.05 4.80
N ARG A 74 11.98 -5.22 3.78
CA ARG A 74 12.60 -3.90 3.98
C ARG A 74 11.68 -2.94 4.72
N ALA A 75 10.37 -3.12 4.60
CA ALA A 75 9.37 -2.33 5.30
C ALA A 75 9.12 -2.79 6.74
N LEU A 76 9.72 -3.91 7.18
CA LEU A 76 9.45 -4.48 8.50
C LEU A 76 9.86 -3.56 9.66
N GLU A 77 10.96 -2.82 9.49
CA GLU A 77 11.41 -1.85 10.49
C GLU A 77 10.43 -0.68 10.63
N GLU A 78 9.80 -0.29 9.52
CA GLU A 78 8.82 0.80 9.48
C GLU A 78 7.44 0.34 9.97
N ALA A 79 7.07 -0.89 9.64
CA ALA A 79 5.83 -1.53 10.04
C ALA A 79 5.88 -2.07 11.49
N GLY A 80 6.54 -1.33 12.40
CA GLY A 80 6.70 -1.73 13.81
C GLY A 80 5.37 -2.01 14.52
N ARG A 81 4.28 -1.36 14.07
CA ARG A 81 2.90 -1.60 14.55
C ARG A 81 2.37 -3.01 14.27
N LEU A 82 2.97 -3.71 13.31
CA LEU A 82 2.62 -5.09 12.95
C LEU A 82 3.46 -6.12 13.69
N LYS A 83 4.39 -5.71 14.58
CA LYS A 83 5.35 -6.61 15.22
C LYS A 83 4.97 -6.95 16.65
N CYS A 84 5.10 -8.24 16.97
CA CYS A 84 5.00 -8.79 18.31
C CYS A 84 6.38 -9.34 18.69
N GLY A 85 7.23 -8.47 19.23
CA GLY A 85 8.64 -8.76 19.48
C GLY A 85 9.46 -8.85 18.18
N LYS A 86 10.08 -10.02 17.92
CA LYS A 86 10.88 -10.26 16.71
C LYS A 86 10.04 -10.76 15.51
N ARG A 87 8.77 -11.10 15.74
CA ARG A 87 7.85 -11.65 14.72
C ARG A 87 6.76 -10.66 14.37
N LEU A 88 6.02 -10.97 13.31
CA LEU A 88 4.74 -10.31 13.01
C LEU A 88 3.68 -10.77 14.01
N CYS A 89 2.76 -9.88 14.37
CA CYS A 89 1.63 -10.24 15.20
C CYS A 89 0.72 -11.24 14.46
N PRO A 90 0.10 -12.21 15.16
CA PRO A 90 -0.70 -13.26 14.51
C PRO A 90 -1.83 -12.74 13.61
N GLU A 91 -2.44 -11.60 13.99
CA GLU A 91 -3.50 -10.93 13.24
C GLU A 91 -3.07 -10.41 11.86
N VAL A 92 -1.78 -10.15 11.67
CA VAL A 92 -1.22 -9.66 10.40
C VAL A 92 -1.45 -10.67 9.28
N ARG A 93 -1.39 -11.97 9.58
CA ARG A 93 -1.71 -13.02 8.61
C ARG A 93 -3.11 -12.85 8.04
N GLY A 94 -4.10 -12.62 8.92
CA GLY A 94 -5.48 -12.41 8.53
C GLY A 94 -5.64 -11.13 7.69
N LEU A 95 -4.94 -10.06 8.06
CA LEU A 95 -4.95 -8.80 7.31
C LEU A 95 -4.35 -8.95 5.91
N LEU A 96 -3.22 -9.66 5.77
CA LEU A 96 -2.58 -9.92 4.49
C LEU A 96 -3.48 -10.73 3.57
N LEU A 97 -4.05 -11.83 4.07
CA LEU A 97 -4.94 -12.69 3.28
C LEU A 97 -6.19 -11.94 2.82
N ARG A 98 -6.88 -11.25 3.75
CA ARG A 98 -8.04 -10.41 3.41
C ARG A 98 -7.72 -9.34 2.38
N SER A 99 -6.54 -8.72 2.47
CA SER A 99 -6.11 -7.70 1.51
C SER A 99 -5.88 -8.29 0.12
N VAL A 100 -5.26 -9.46 0.02
CA VAL A 100 -5.02 -10.14 -1.27
C VAL A 100 -6.32 -10.67 -1.90
N GLU A 101 -7.28 -11.10 -1.08
CA GLU A 101 -8.63 -11.45 -1.53
C GLU A 101 -9.39 -10.23 -2.06
N SER A 102 -9.28 -9.09 -1.38
CA SER A 102 -9.97 -7.85 -1.73
C SER A 102 -9.35 -7.14 -2.94
N TYR A 103 -8.05 -7.28 -3.14
CA TYR A 103 -7.29 -6.54 -4.16
C TYR A 103 -6.44 -7.49 -5.00
N GLU A 104 -6.94 -7.82 -6.18
CA GLU A 104 -6.26 -8.74 -7.10
C GLU A 104 -4.83 -8.29 -7.46
N CYS A 105 -4.59 -6.98 -7.52
CA CYS A 105 -3.26 -6.45 -7.86
C CYS A 105 -2.18 -6.78 -6.82
N LEU A 106 -2.55 -7.22 -5.61
CA LEU A 106 -1.63 -7.63 -4.56
C LEU A 106 -1.19 -9.10 -4.66
N ARG A 107 -1.84 -9.91 -5.51
CA ARG A 107 -1.52 -11.35 -5.62
C ARG A 107 -0.08 -11.58 -6.05
N ARG A 108 0.43 -10.76 -6.96
CA ARG A 108 1.83 -10.83 -7.40
C ARG A 108 2.80 -10.46 -6.29
N ASP A 109 2.51 -9.39 -5.57
CA ASP A 109 3.32 -8.95 -4.42
C ASP A 109 3.36 -10.01 -3.32
N LEU A 110 2.25 -10.74 -3.11
CA LEU A 110 2.22 -11.89 -2.20
C LEU A 110 3.19 -12.96 -2.67
N VAL A 111 3.14 -13.39 -3.92
CA VAL A 111 4.07 -14.43 -4.43
C VAL A 111 5.52 -14.00 -4.25
N ASP A 112 5.84 -12.76 -4.60
CA ASP A 112 7.20 -12.23 -4.54
C ASP A 112 7.75 -12.17 -3.10
N ASN A 113 6.88 -11.93 -2.11
CA ASN A 113 7.28 -11.79 -0.71
C ASN A 113 6.82 -12.93 0.21
N PHE A 114 6.16 -13.96 -0.33
CA PHE A 114 5.44 -14.98 0.43
C PHE A 114 6.33 -15.68 1.45
N ILE A 115 7.44 -16.25 0.98
CA ILE A 115 8.33 -17.08 1.81
C ILE A 115 8.83 -16.30 3.02
N ILE A 116 9.24 -15.04 2.79
CA ILE A 116 9.82 -14.21 3.83
C ILE A 116 8.75 -13.80 4.83
N LEU A 117 7.60 -13.29 4.37
CA LEU A 117 6.53 -12.84 5.25
C LEU A 117 5.93 -14.00 6.06
N MET A 118 5.75 -15.17 5.43
CA MET A 118 5.22 -16.35 6.12
C MET A 118 6.19 -16.94 7.14
N SER A 119 7.51 -16.82 6.94
CA SER A 119 8.50 -17.24 7.94
C SER A 119 8.56 -16.33 9.18
N MET A 120 7.96 -15.14 9.11
CA MET A 120 7.97 -14.14 10.18
C MET A 120 6.69 -14.12 11.02
N LEU A 121 5.66 -14.87 10.62
CA LEU A 121 4.45 -15.15 11.41
C LEU A 121 4.75 -16.22 12.47
#